data_AF-A0A9Q0RMY0-F1
#
_entry.id   AF-A0A9Q0RMY0-F1
#
_cell.length_a   1.000
_cell.length_b   1.000
_cell.length_c   1.000
_cell.angle_alpha   90.00
_cell.angle_beta   90.00
_cell.angle_gamma   90.00
#
_symmetry.space_group_name_H-M   'P 1'
#
loop_
_entity.id
_entity.type
_entity.pdbx_description
1 polymer ?
#
loop_
_entity_poly.entity_id
_entity_poly.type
_entity_poly.pdbx_seq_one_letter_code
_entity_poly.pdbx_strand_id
1 'polypeptide(L)'
;MGPFFVLIVFVMLVIFVLIAYILGIPYWYHRSPLVLSIAIVIGHWLLINVIWNYYKALWTSPGYPSDKLIITESITFCKKCSYGPKPARAHHCSVCDRCILKMDHHCPWLNNCIGHRNHRYFFFFCAYTWLGTLFIMIFGVLILIDHQYPNYSLFIELFYHDSDLQEYDNKYTIMGLFTISTAKMRHMAIGYEAIVSILLFFCLGLLLRYHAFIITNGETSIERLVNKQNRDLYRRRYKNLCYKNPYDFGPWENWKQFLGFDRNRNPWRHILLPSSFPPIGDGFTWTTNDYNEKKI
;
A
#
# COMPACT_ATOMS: atom_id res chain seq x y z
N MET A 1 -11.22 5.66 -18.16
CA MET A 1 -9.80 5.83 -17.74
C MET A 1 -9.36 4.82 -16.68
N GLY A 2 -10.16 4.47 -15.67
CA GLY A 2 -9.72 3.55 -14.60
C GLY A 2 -9.16 2.19 -15.05
N PRO A 3 -9.81 1.44 -15.98
CA PRO A 3 -9.26 0.15 -16.45
C PRO A 3 -7.88 0.26 -17.09
N PHE A 4 -7.57 1.40 -17.74
CA PHE A 4 -6.26 1.66 -18.32
C PHE A 4 -5.18 1.82 -17.25
N PHE A 5 -5.45 2.55 -16.16
CA PHE A 5 -4.51 2.66 -15.04
C PHE A 5 -4.27 1.31 -14.34
N VAL A 6 -5.32 0.49 -14.21
CA VAL A 6 -5.18 -0.88 -13.68
C VAL A 6 -4.26 -1.73 -14.54
N LEU A 7 -4.42 -1.67 -15.87
CA LEU A 7 -3.54 -2.37 -16.81
C LEU A 7 -2.07 -1.91 -16.66
N ILE A 8 -1.85 -0.60 -16.52
CA ILE A 8 -0.50 -0.05 -16.29
C ILE A 8 0.12 -0.64 -15.02
N VAL A 9 -0.59 -0.64 -13.90
CA VAL A 9 -0.08 -1.20 -12.63
C VAL A 9 0.27 -2.68 -12.79
N PHE A 10 -0.59 -3.45 -13.44
CA PHE A 10 -0.35 -4.88 -13.67
C PHE A 10 0.91 -5.10 -14.52
N VAL A 11 1.02 -4.43 -15.66
CA VAL A 11 2.17 -4.55 -16.57
C VAL A 11 3.46 -4.10 -15.88
N MET A 12 3.44 -2.96 -15.19
CA MET A 12 4.59 -2.46 -14.44
C MET A 12 5.04 -3.45 -13.35
N LEU A 13 4.11 -4.00 -12.58
CA LEU A 13 4.42 -4.97 -11.53
C LEU A 13 5.04 -6.25 -12.12
N VAL A 14 4.47 -6.78 -13.21
CA VAL A 14 5.01 -7.96 -13.89
C VAL A 14 6.42 -7.70 -14.41
N ILE A 15 6.64 -6.60 -15.13
CA ILE A 15 7.97 -6.25 -15.67
C ILE A 15 8.99 -6.09 -14.54
N PHE A 16 8.63 -5.36 -13.47
CA PHE A 16 9.49 -5.14 -12.31
C PHE A 16 9.88 -6.46 -11.63
N VAL A 17 8.91 -7.33 -11.32
CA VAL A 17 9.20 -8.63 -10.70
C VAL A 17 10.02 -9.55 -11.62
N LEU A 18 9.72 -9.56 -12.93
CA LEU A 18 10.48 -10.37 -13.89
C LEU A 18 11.94 -9.92 -13.97
N ILE A 19 12.21 -8.62 -14.05
CA ILE A 19 13.58 -8.10 -14.09
C ILE A 19 14.29 -8.42 -12.77
N ALA A 20 13.64 -8.22 -11.62
CA ALA A 20 14.19 -8.59 -10.32
C ALA A 20 14.59 -10.08 -10.24
N TYR A 21 13.79 -10.99 -10.80
CA TYR A 21 14.16 -12.42 -10.86
C TYR A 21 15.31 -12.70 -11.83
N ILE A 22 15.25 -12.14 -13.04
CA ILE A 22 16.27 -12.35 -14.07
C ILE A 22 17.65 -11.85 -13.61
N LEU A 23 17.69 -10.74 -12.87
CA LEU A 23 18.94 -10.20 -12.33
C LEU A 23 19.34 -10.88 -11.01
N GLY A 24 18.39 -10.99 -10.07
CA GLY A 24 18.66 -11.40 -8.69
C GLY A 24 18.94 -12.89 -8.54
N ILE A 25 18.17 -13.76 -9.20
CA ILE A 25 18.31 -15.21 -8.99
C ILE A 25 19.69 -15.71 -9.42
N PRO A 26 20.17 -15.44 -10.65
CA PRO A 26 21.51 -15.88 -11.05
C PRO A 26 22.59 -15.27 -10.16
N TYR A 27 22.51 -13.96 -9.88
CA TYR A 27 23.50 -13.26 -9.07
C TYR A 27 23.66 -13.90 -7.68
N TRP A 28 22.56 -14.12 -6.97
CA TRP A 28 22.60 -14.68 -5.62
C TRP A 28 22.84 -16.19 -5.59
N TYR A 29 22.42 -16.94 -6.62
CA TYR A 29 22.72 -18.37 -6.74
C TYR A 29 24.24 -18.62 -6.74
N HIS A 30 24.98 -17.80 -7.47
CA HIS A 30 26.43 -17.94 -7.60
C HIS A 30 27.22 -17.37 -6.41
N ARG A 31 26.65 -16.45 -5.64
CA ARG A 31 27.33 -15.80 -4.50
C ARG A 31 27.01 -16.43 -3.16
N SER A 32 25.75 -16.74 -2.90
CA SER A 32 25.33 -17.40 -1.66
C SER A 32 23.95 -18.03 -1.81
N PRO A 33 23.87 -19.36 -2.01
CA PRO A 33 22.59 -20.07 -2.07
C PRO A 33 21.71 -19.89 -0.82
N LEU A 34 22.32 -19.67 0.34
CA LEU A 34 21.60 -19.36 1.58
C LEU A 34 20.90 -17.99 1.48
N VAL A 35 21.63 -16.95 1.05
CA VAL A 35 21.06 -15.61 0.87
C VAL A 35 19.97 -15.64 -0.21
N LEU A 36 20.18 -16.36 -1.31
CA LEU A 36 19.13 -16.59 -2.31
C LEU A 36 17.88 -17.23 -1.71
N SER A 37 18.04 -18.28 -0.90
CA SER A 37 16.92 -18.99 -0.28
C SER A 37 16.11 -18.05 0.64
N ILE A 38 16.79 -17.25 1.46
CA ILE A 38 16.17 -16.24 2.32
C ILE A 38 15.45 -15.18 1.47
N ALA A 39 16.10 -14.68 0.42
CA ALA A 39 15.55 -13.67 -0.47
C ALA A 39 14.29 -14.17 -1.19
N ILE A 40 14.29 -15.43 -1.66
CA ILE A 40 13.12 -16.05 -2.30
C ILE A 40 11.96 -16.14 -1.31
N VAL A 41 12.18 -16.62 -0.09
CA VAL A 41 11.12 -16.73 0.93
C VAL A 41 10.51 -15.37 1.26
N ILE A 42 11.35 -14.38 1.58
CA ILE A 42 10.89 -13.04 1.95
C ILE A 42 10.24 -12.32 0.76
N GLY A 43 10.89 -12.39 -0.42
CA GLY A 43 10.41 -11.73 -1.64
C GLY A 43 9.06 -12.27 -2.10
N HIS A 44 8.84 -13.59 -2.06
CA HIS A 44 7.53 -14.17 -2.39
C HIS A 44 6.48 -13.85 -1.34
N TRP A 45 6.83 -13.83 -0.05
CA TRP A 45 5.91 -13.39 1.00
C TRP A 45 5.43 -11.94 0.79
N LEU A 46 6.35 -11.03 0.43
CA LEU A 46 6.01 -9.65 0.07
C LEU A 46 5.12 -9.60 -1.18
N LEU A 47 5.51 -10.32 -2.25
CA LEU A 47 4.77 -10.34 -3.51
C LEU A 47 3.33 -10.87 -3.35
N ILE A 48 3.15 -11.95 -2.58
CA ILE A 48 1.83 -12.51 -2.27
C ILE A 48 0.96 -11.46 -1.56
N ASN A 49 1.52 -10.72 -0.60
CA ASN A 49 0.79 -9.67 0.10
C ASN A 49 0.47 -8.47 -0.81
N VAL A 50 1.38 -8.07 -1.70
CA VAL A 50 1.12 -7.01 -2.70
C VAL A 50 -0.04 -7.42 -3.61
N ILE A 51 0.03 -8.59 -4.24
CA ILE A 51 -0.98 -9.09 -5.17
C ILE A 51 -2.33 -9.22 -4.47
N TRP A 52 -2.36 -9.82 -3.28
CA TRP A 52 -3.60 -10.02 -2.54
C TRP A 52 -4.27 -8.70 -2.17
N ASN A 53 -3.53 -7.76 -1.57
CA ASN A 53 -4.11 -6.49 -1.14
C ASN A 53 -4.50 -5.62 -2.35
N TYR A 54 -3.75 -5.65 -3.45
CA TYR A 54 -4.15 -5.01 -4.70
C TYR A 54 -5.47 -5.58 -5.24
N TYR A 55 -5.57 -6.91 -5.35
CA TYR A 55 -6.78 -7.61 -5.77
C TYR A 55 -7.99 -7.25 -4.89
N LYS A 56 -7.80 -7.26 -3.57
CA LYS A 56 -8.87 -6.93 -2.62
C LYS A 56 -9.26 -5.45 -2.71
N ALA A 57 -8.33 -4.52 -2.85
CA ALA A 57 -8.64 -3.10 -3.00
C ALA A 57 -9.41 -2.81 -4.31
N LEU A 58 -9.05 -3.53 -5.38
CA LEU A 58 -9.67 -3.41 -6.70
C LEU A 58 -11.10 -3.95 -6.73
N TRP A 59 -11.32 -5.17 -6.23
CA TRP A 59 -12.62 -5.87 -6.37
C TRP A 59 -13.56 -5.74 -5.18
N THR A 60 -13.08 -5.36 -4.00
CA THR A 60 -13.97 -5.19 -2.85
C THR A 60 -14.77 -3.91 -3.03
N SER A 61 -16.11 -4.03 -3.01
CA SER A 61 -17.00 -2.87 -2.96
C SER A 61 -16.58 -1.95 -1.81
N PRO A 62 -16.45 -0.63 -2.02
CA PRO A 62 -16.06 0.31 -0.96
C PRO A 62 -17.14 0.49 0.12
N GLY A 63 -18.36 0.01 -0.15
CA GLY A 63 -19.54 0.19 0.69
C GLY A 63 -20.45 1.28 0.12
N TYR A 64 -21.70 0.93 -0.13
CA TYR A 64 -22.73 1.83 -0.65
C TYR A 64 -23.86 1.97 0.37
N PRO A 65 -24.43 3.17 0.55
CA PRO A 65 -25.68 3.32 1.27
C PRO A 65 -26.79 2.47 0.64
N SER A 66 -27.65 1.89 1.45
CA SER A 66 -28.82 1.12 1.03
C SER A 66 -30.08 1.93 1.29
N ASP A 67 -31.00 1.95 0.33
CA ASP A 67 -32.31 2.61 0.38
C ASP A 67 -33.19 2.09 1.54
N LYS A 68 -32.88 0.90 2.06
CA LYS A 68 -33.70 0.20 3.07
C LYS A 68 -33.31 0.46 4.53
N LEU A 69 -32.23 1.22 4.80
CA LEU A 69 -31.89 1.56 6.18
C LEU A 69 -32.54 2.90 6.55
N ILE A 70 -33.43 2.86 7.54
CA ILE A 70 -33.89 4.07 8.23
C ILE A 70 -32.68 4.60 9.01
N ILE A 71 -31.97 5.56 8.44
CA ILE A 71 -30.85 6.21 9.12
C ILE A 71 -31.46 7.24 10.08
N THR A 72 -31.51 6.91 11.37
CA THR A 72 -32.09 7.77 12.41
C THR A 72 -31.21 8.97 12.76
N GLU A 73 -29.91 8.93 12.41
CA GLU A 73 -28.91 9.93 12.82
C GLU A 73 -28.32 10.75 11.65
N SER A 74 -28.88 10.65 10.45
CA SER A 74 -28.38 11.39 9.28
C SER A 74 -28.86 12.84 9.28
N ILE A 75 -27.92 13.78 9.36
CA ILE A 75 -28.21 15.23 9.34
C ILE A 75 -28.21 15.80 7.91
N THR A 76 -27.66 15.06 6.93
CA THR A 76 -27.43 15.60 5.56
C THR A 76 -27.93 14.66 4.48
N PHE A 77 -28.46 15.23 3.40
CA PHE A 77 -28.91 14.51 2.20
C PHE A 77 -27.92 14.71 1.06
N CYS A 78 -27.80 13.72 0.18
CA CYS A 78 -27.07 13.91 -1.07
C CYS A 78 -27.97 14.56 -2.11
N LYS A 79 -27.56 15.68 -2.70
CA LYS A 79 -28.34 16.38 -3.73
C LYS A 79 -28.42 15.63 -5.08
N LYS A 80 -27.49 14.69 -5.32
CA LYS A 80 -27.40 13.93 -6.57
C LYS A 80 -28.01 12.54 -6.48
N CYS A 81 -28.07 11.97 -5.28
CA CYS A 81 -28.54 10.62 -5.06
C CYS A 81 -29.98 10.65 -4.53
N SER A 82 -30.85 9.81 -5.08
CA SER A 82 -32.28 9.79 -4.74
C SER A 82 -32.65 8.87 -3.57
N TYR A 83 -31.68 8.15 -3.00
CA TYR A 83 -31.89 7.03 -2.08
C TYR A 83 -31.93 7.40 -0.59
N GLY A 84 -32.20 8.66 -0.28
CA GLY A 84 -32.46 9.12 1.08
C GLY A 84 -31.25 9.75 1.79
N PRO A 85 -31.28 9.78 3.13
CA PRO A 85 -30.27 10.48 3.90
C PRO A 85 -28.86 9.90 3.75
N LYS A 86 -27.85 10.75 3.86
CA LYS A 86 -26.45 10.34 3.79
C LYS A 86 -25.99 9.86 5.17
N PRO A 87 -25.53 8.61 5.32
CA PRO A 87 -24.92 8.15 6.56
C PRO A 87 -23.75 9.05 6.97
N ALA A 88 -23.45 9.07 8.27
CA ALA A 88 -22.27 9.76 8.76
C ALA A 88 -21.00 9.24 8.05
N ARG A 89 -20.05 10.14 7.79
CA ARG A 89 -18.79 9.88 7.08
C ARG A 89 -18.93 9.44 5.60
N ALA A 90 -20.14 9.32 5.07
CA ALA A 90 -20.34 9.02 3.66
C ALA A 90 -20.23 10.28 2.79
N HIS A 91 -19.73 10.14 1.57
CA HIS A 91 -19.62 11.23 0.59
C HIS A 91 -19.97 10.74 -0.82
N HIS A 92 -20.47 11.64 -1.67
CA HIS A 92 -20.78 11.33 -3.07
C HIS A 92 -19.52 11.42 -3.92
N CYS A 93 -19.19 10.34 -4.62
CA CYS A 93 -18.15 10.34 -5.65
C CYS A 93 -18.80 10.63 -7.01
N SER A 94 -18.40 11.72 -7.65
CA SER A 94 -18.88 12.06 -9.01
C SER A 94 -18.40 11.09 -10.09
N VAL A 95 -17.24 10.43 -9.88
CA VAL A 95 -16.69 9.47 -10.85
C VAL A 95 -17.46 8.15 -10.81
N CYS A 96 -17.81 7.68 -9.62
CA CYS A 96 -18.64 6.48 -9.46
C CYS A 96 -20.15 6.77 -9.54
N ASP A 97 -20.52 8.05 -9.57
CA ASP A 97 -21.90 8.56 -9.52
C ASP A 97 -22.76 7.95 -8.39
N ARG A 98 -22.17 7.86 -7.19
CA ARG A 98 -22.87 7.36 -6.00
C ARG A 98 -22.19 7.75 -4.70
N CYS A 99 -22.95 7.70 -3.61
CA CYS A 99 -22.41 7.80 -2.27
C CYS A 99 -21.62 6.56 -1.87
N ILE A 100 -20.51 6.79 -1.18
CA ILE A 100 -19.57 5.79 -0.67
C ILE A 100 -19.51 5.93 0.85
N LEU A 101 -19.64 4.82 1.58
CA LEU A 101 -19.52 4.78 3.05
C LEU A 101 -18.07 5.05 3.47
N LYS A 102 -17.88 5.89 4.51
CA LYS A 102 -16.55 6.32 5.00
C LYS A 102 -15.58 6.65 3.86
N MET A 103 -16.05 7.46 2.90
CA MET A 103 -15.32 7.71 1.66
C MET A 103 -13.99 8.40 1.96
N ASP A 104 -12.91 7.84 1.42
CA ASP A 104 -11.59 8.46 1.48
C ASP A 104 -11.29 9.21 0.17
N HIS A 105 -11.20 8.49 -0.95
CA HIS A 105 -11.01 9.09 -2.27
C HIS A 105 -11.48 8.15 -3.39
N HIS A 106 -11.51 8.65 -4.62
CA HIS A 106 -11.59 7.79 -5.81
C HIS A 106 -10.18 7.53 -6.32
N CYS A 107 -9.79 6.26 -6.45
CA CYS A 107 -8.45 5.88 -6.87
C CYS A 107 -8.47 5.36 -8.33
N PRO A 108 -7.93 6.11 -9.30
CA PRO A 108 -7.88 5.66 -10.69
C PRO A 108 -7.07 4.36 -10.87
N TRP A 109 -5.99 4.19 -10.10
CA TRP A 109 -5.09 3.03 -10.11
C TRP A 109 -5.73 1.71 -9.68
N LEU A 110 -6.90 1.80 -9.03
CA LEU A 110 -7.70 0.66 -8.61
C LEU A 110 -9.03 0.59 -9.37
N ASN A 111 -9.32 1.57 -10.23
CA ASN A 111 -10.63 1.74 -10.87
C ASN A 111 -11.79 1.61 -9.85
N ASN A 112 -11.57 2.10 -8.63
CA ASN A 112 -12.50 1.91 -7.53
C ASN A 112 -12.39 3.06 -6.52
N CYS A 113 -13.48 3.32 -5.81
CA CYS A 113 -13.42 4.19 -4.64
C CYS A 113 -12.75 3.48 -3.47
N ILE A 114 -12.07 4.25 -2.64
CA ILE A 114 -11.58 3.83 -1.33
C ILE A 114 -12.58 4.30 -0.29
N GLY A 115 -13.15 3.34 0.45
CA GLY A 115 -14.17 3.58 1.45
C GLY A 115 -14.12 2.53 2.56
N HIS A 116 -15.17 2.49 3.37
CA HIS A 116 -15.25 1.68 4.59
C HIS A 116 -14.71 0.25 4.44
N ARG A 117 -15.14 -0.44 3.38
CA ARG A 117 -14.90 -1.88 3.22
C ARG A 117 -13.56 -2.25 2.59
N ASN A 118 -12.87 -1.31 1.93
CA ASN A 118 -11.63 -1.59 1.22
C ASN A 118 -10.44 -0.68 1.58
N HIS A 119 -10.63 0.32 2.44
CA HIS A 119 -9.55 1.25 2.86
C HIS A 119 -8.34 0.53 3.45
N ARG A 120 -8.56 -0.51 4.27
CA ARG A 120 -7.47 -1.32 4.83
C ARG A 120 -6.64 -2.02 3.75
N TYR A 121 -7.29 -2.57 2.71
CA TYR A 121 -6.57 -3.25 1.61
C TYR A 121 -5.75 -2.27 0.80
N PHE A 122 -6.28 -1.06 0.55
CA PHE A 122 -5.51 0.01 -0.10
C PHE A 122 -4.26 0.36 0.71
N PHE A 123 -4.40 0.58 2.02
CA PHE A 123 -3.26 0.89 2.89
C PHE A 123 -2.20 -0.21 2.85
N PHE A 124 -2.60 -1.48 3.00
CA PHE A 124 -1.66 -2.60 2.95
C PHE A 124 -1.06 -2.84 1.57
N PHE A 125 -1.80 -2.60 0.49
CA PHE A 125 -1.23 -2.63 -0.86
C PHE A 125 -0.07 -1.63 -0.96
N CYS A 126 -0.27 -0.37 -0.55
CA CYS A 126 0.81 0.62 -0.55
C CYS A 126 1.97 0.20 0.37
N ALA A 127 1.68 -0.30 1.58
CA ALA A 127 2.69 -0.65 2.58
C ALA A 127 3.57 -1.81 2.12
N TYR A 128 2.95 -2.89 1.62
CA TYR A 128 3.69 -4.04 1.10
C TYR A 128 4.42 -3.74 -0.19
N THR A 129 3.89 -2.85 -1.05
CA THR A 129 4.61 -2.42 -2.26
C THR A 129 5.85 -1.62 -1.86
N TRP A 130 5.74 -0.71 -0.89
CA TRP A 130 6.89 0.05 -0.38
C TRP A 130 7.95 -0.85 0.29
N LEU A 131 7.53 -1.84 1.09
CA LEU A 131 8.43 -2.83 1.67
C LEU A 131 9.09 -3.72 0.59
N GLY A 132 8.33 -4.11 -0.44
CA GLY A 132 8.83 -4.83 -1.61
C GLY A 132 9.89 -4.02 -2.36
N THR A 133 9.64 -2.74 -2.60
CA THR A 133 10.61 -1.82 -3.20
C THR A 133 11.87 -1.71 -2.34
N LEU A 134 11.74 -1.52 -1.03
CA LEU A 134 12.89 -1.46 -0.12
C LEU A 134 13.71 -2.77 -0.13
N PHE A 135 13.02 -3.91 -0.16
CA PHE A 135 13.66 -5.23 -0.30
C PHE A 135 14.47 -5.31 -1.61
N ILE A 136 13.90 -4.92 -2.75
CA ILE A 136 14.62 -4.91 -4.03
C ILE A 136 15.81 -3.93 -4.00
N MET A 137 15.68 -2.76 -3.37
CA MET A 137 16.81 -1.83 -3.21
C MET A 137 17.95 -2.45 -2.41
N ILE A 138 17.67 -3.14 -1.30
CA ILE A 138 18.68 -3.76 -0.43
C ILE A 138 19.42 -4.88 -1.16
N PHE A 139 18.70 -5.77 -1.85
CA PHE A 139 19.33 -6.89 -2.57
C PHE A 139 19.93 -6.45 -3.92
N GLY A 140 19.38 -5.41 -4.54
CA GLY A 140 19.78 -4.89 -5.84
C GLY A 140 20.98 -3.94 -5.78
N VAL A 141 21.25 -3.28 -4.64
CA VAL A 141 22.40 -2.36 -4.53
C VAL A 141 23.73 -3.07 -4.77
N LEU A 142 23.87 -4.31 -4.31
CA LEU A 142 25.08 -5.11 -4.54
C LEU A 142 25.23 -5.50 -6.01
N ILE A 143 24.12 -5.85 -6.67
CA ILE A 143 24.10 -6.10 -8.12
C ILE A 143 24.55 -4.86 -8.89
N LEU A 144 24.07 -3.68 -8.48
CA LEU A 144 24.44 -2.40 -9.09
C LEU A 144 25.92 -2.06 -8.88
N ILE A 145 26.44 -2.22 -7.65
CA ILE A 145 27.84 -1.95 -7.32
C ILE A 145 28.76 -2.86 -8.11
N ASP A 146 28.52 -4.17 -8.10
CA ASP A 146 29.34 -5.14 -8.83
C ASP A 146 29.29 -4.93 -10.34
N HIS A 147 28.13 -4.49 -10.87
CA HIS A 147 28.01 -4.13 -12.28
C HIS A 147 28.82 -2.88 -12.65
N GLN A 148 28.89 -1.88 -11.76
CA GLN A 148 29.55 -0.61 -12.02
C GLN A 148 31.06 -0.65 -11.72
N TYR A 149 31.47 -1.43 -10.72
CA TYR A 149 32.82 -1.49 -10.18
C TYR A 149 33.28 -2.96 -10.08
N PRO A 150 33.42 -3.68 -11.21
CA PRO A 150 33.74 -5.12 -11.19
C PRO A 150 35.06 -5.43 -10.46
N ASN A 151 36.03 -4.51 -10.53
CA ASN A 151 37.35 -4.64 -9.91
C ASN A 151 37.36 -4.45 -8.37
N TYR A 152 36.24 -3.99 -7.79
CA TYR A 152 36.11 -3.73 -6.35
C TYR A 152 34.97 -4.56 -5.72
N SER A 153 34.53 -5.62 -6.40
CA SER A 153 33.44 -6.42 -5.85
C SER A 153 33.88 -7.06 -4.53
N LEU A 154 33.23 -6.62 -3.45
CA LEU A 154 33.55 -6.99 -2.07
C LEU A 154 33.53 -8.51 -1.85
N PHE A 155 32.79 -9.25 -2.68
CA PHE A 155 32.69 -10.70 -2.66
C PHE A 155 33.84 -11.43 -3.36
N ILE A 156 34.48 -10.85 -4.39
CA ILE A 156 35.61 -11.50 -5.07
C ILE A 156 36.81 -11.59 -4.13
N GLU A 157 37.10 -10.54 -3.36
CA GLU A 157 38.24 -10.54 -2.42
C GLU A 157 38.02 -11.44 -1.17
N LEU A 158 36.76 -11.64 -0.75
CA LEU A 158 36.45 -12.40 0.47
C LEU A 158 36.21 -13.90 0.24
N PHE A 159 35.87 -14.35 -0.97
CA PHE A 159 35.40 -15.72 -1.21
C PHE A 159 36.04 -16.48 -2.38
N TYR A 160 36.84 -15.84 -3.26
CA TYR A 160 37.38 -16.49 -4.46
C TYR A 160 38.91 -16.40 -4.54
N HIS A 161 39.58 -17.55 -4.72
CA HIS A 161 41.01 -17.65 -4.99
C HIS A 161 41.24 -17.80 -6.51
N ASP A 162 42.38 -17.29 -6.99
CA ASP A 162 42.69 -16.91 -8.40
C ASP A 162 42.42 -17.99 -9.48
N SER A 163 42.45 -19.29 -9.12
CA SER A 163 42.22 -20.41 -10.05
C SER A 163 40.76 -20.62 -10.47
N ASP A 164 39.79 -20.08 -9.74
CA ASP A 164 38.36 -20.33 -9.99
C ASP A 164 37.76 -19.35 -11.03
N LEU A 165 38.50 -18.30 -11.41
CA LEU A 165 38.03 -17.23 -12.30
C LEU A 165 37.90 -17.67 -13.78
N GLN A 166 38.68 -18.66 -14.22
CA GLN A 166 38.69 -19.12 -15.62
C GLN A 166 37.66 -20.24 -15.88
N GLU A 167 37.28 -21.00 -14.85
CA GLU A 167 36.15 -21.93 -14.88
C GLU A 167 34.81 -21.20 -14.72
N TYR A 168 34.80 -20.09 -13.96
CA TYR A 168 33.70 -19.14 -13.84
C TYR A 168 33.23 -18.71 -15.24
N ASP A 169 34.09 -18.06 -16.04
CA ASP A 169 33.72 -17.46 -17.35
C ASP A 169 33.10 -18.47 -18.36
N ASN A 170 33.61 -19.71 -18.39
CA ASN A 170 33.10 -20.76 -19.26
C ASN A 170 31.71 -21.29 -18.82
N LYS A 171 31.40 -21.29 -17.52
CA LYS A 171 30.12 -21.75 -16.97
C LYS A 171 28.97 -20.74 -17.21
N TYR A 172 29.25 -19.44 -17.25
CA TYR A 172 28.26 -18.39 -17.55
C TYR A 172 27.85 -18.33 -19.03
N THR A 173 28.69 -18.85 -19.92
CA THR A 173 28.37 -18.96 -21.35
C THR A 173 27.24 -19.99 -21.59
N ILE A 174 27.19 -21.06 -20.79
CA ILE A 174 26.16 -22.12 -20.86
C ILE A 174 24.88 -21.73 -20.10
N MET A 175 24.98 -20.91 -19.05
CA MET A 175 23.83 -20.25 -18.39
C MET A 175 23.27 -19.05 -19.20
N GLY A 176 23.67 -18.92 -20.47
CA GLY A 176 23.25 -17.89 -21.42
C GLY A 176 21.79 -17.96 -21.89
N LEU A 177 21.05 -19.02 -21.55
CA LEU A 177 19.68 -19.25 -22.05
C LEU A 177 18.58 -18.49 -21.28
N PHE A 178 18.88 -17.95 -20.09
CA PHE A 178 17.94 -17.14 -19.27
C PHE A 178 18.50 -15.76 -18.88
N THR A 179 19.67 -15.41 -19.38
CA THR A 179 20.28 -14.10 -19.14
C THR A 179 19.88 -13.12 -20.23
N ILE A 180 19.70 -11.86 -19.84
CA ILE A 180 19.49 -10.75 -20.77
C ILE A 180 20.61 -10.78 -21.81
N SER A 181 20.27 -11.06 -23.08
CA SER A 181 21.20 -11.55 -24.10
C SER A 181 22.36 -10.61 -24.47
N THR A 182 22.36 -9.37 -23.98
CA THR A 182 23.42 -8.39 -24.22
C THR A 182 23.75 -7.60 -22.96
N ALA A 183 25.03 -7.24 -22.79
CA ALA A 183 25.49 -6.37 -21.70
C ALA A 183 24.74 -5.02 -21.68
N LYS A 184 24.39 -4.49 -22.86
CA LYS A 184 23.58 -3.28 -23.00
C LYS A 184 22.19 -3.44 -22.36
N MET A 185 21.48 -4.52 -22.68
CA MET A 185 20.15 -4.75 -22.10
C MET A 185 20.23 -5.01 -20.59
N ARG A 186 21.31 -5.65 -20.10
CA ARG A 186 21.52 -5.85 -18.65
C ARG A 186 21.69 -4.51 -17.93
N HIS A 187 22.52 -3.61 -18.47
CA HIS A 187 22.69 -2.27 -17.93
C HIS A 187 21.36 -1.48 -17.92
N MET A 188 20.58 -1.57 -19.00
CA MET A 188 19.25 -0.95 -19.08
C MET A 188 18.29 -1.52 -18.01
N ALA A 189 18.29 -2.83 -17.79
CA ALA A 189 17.42 -3.47 -16.81
C ALA A 189 17.79 -3.08 -15.36
N ILE A 190 19.08 -3.05 -15.03
CA ILE A 190 19.57 -2.58 -13.72
C ILE A 190 19.19 -1.11 -13.51
N GLY A 191 19.38 -0.26 -14.53
CA GLY A 191 19.00 1.15 -14.49
C GLY A 191 17.49 1.34 -14.30
N TYR A 192 16.68 0.58 -15.03
CA TYR A 192 15.21 0.57 -14.88
C TYR A 192 14.81 0.20 -13.45
N GLU A 193 15.31 -0.91 -12.91
CA GLU A 193 15.02 -1.35 -11.54
C GLU A 193 15.40 -0.30 -10.50
N ALA A 194 16.59 0.29 -10.61
CA ALA A 194 17.06 1.30 -9.68
C ALA A 194 16.19 2.57 -9.72
N ILE A 195 15.89 3.09 -10.92
CA ILE A 195 15.10 4.31 -11.09
C ILE A 195 13.67 4.08 -10.59
N VAL A 196 13.01 3.00 -11.03
CA VAL A 196 11.64 2.69 -10.62
C VAL A 196 11.57 2.47 -9.11
N SER A 197 12.55 1.77 -8.53
CA SER A 197 12.61 1.56 -7.07
C SER A 197 12.75 2.87 -6.31
N ILE A 198 13.64 3.77 -6.72
CA ILE A 198 13.82 5.07 -6.07
C ILE A 198 12.51 5.89 -6.14
N LEU A 199 11.89 5.98 -7.32
CA LEU A 199 10.65 6.72 -7.50
C LEU A 199 9.52 6.13 -6.66
N LEU A 200 9.32 4.81 -6.69
CA LEU A 200 8.30 4.13 -5.88
C LEU A 200 8.55 4.33 -4.38
N PHE A 201 9.80 4.25 -3.93
CA PHE A 201 10.15 4.42 -2.53
C PHE A 201 9.71 5.80 -2.00
N PHE A 202 10.01 6.86 -2.74
CA PHE A 202 9.63 8.22 -2.33
C PHE A 202 8.13 8.48 -2.52
N CYS A 203 7.57 8.18 -3.69
CA CYS A 203 6.16 8.44 -3.97
C CYS A 203 5.23 7.65 -3.04
N LEU A 204 5.45 6.34 -2.89
CA LEU A 204 4.64 5.52 -1.99
C LEU A 204 4.97 5.80 -0.52
N GLY A 205 6.22 6.13 -0.18
CA GLY A 205 6.59 6.50 1.18
C GLY A 205 5.87 7.77 1.67
N LEU A 206 5.78 8.80 0.81
CA LEU A 206 5.02 10.01 1.10
C LEU A 206 3.52 9.75 1.21
N LEU A 207 2.96 8.94 0.30
CA LEU A 207 1.56 8.52 0.34
C LEU A 207 1.25 7.75 1.63
N LEU A 208 2.07 6.78 2.00
CA LEU A 208 1.93 6.00 3.23
C LEU A 208 2.00 6.87 4.46
N ARG A 209 2.97 7.80 4.52
CA ARG A 209 3.07 8.76 5.62
C ARG A 209 1.80 9.58 5.77
N TYR A 210 1.24 10.06 4.66
CA TYR A 210 -0.01 10.81 4.66
C TYR A 210 -1.19 9.96 5.17
N HIS A 211 -1.38 8.76 4.64
CA HIS A 211 -2.47 7.88 5.08
C HIS A 211 -2.31 7.44 6.54
N ALA A 212 -1.09 7.08 6.96
CA ALA A 212 -0.79 6.75 8.34
C ALA A 212 -1.12 7.92 9.29
N PHE A 213 -0.82 9.15 8.87
CA PHE A 213 -1.15 10.35 9.63
C PHE A 213 -2.66 10.55 9.77
N ILE A 214 -3.45 10.50 8.70
CA ILE A 214 -4.91 10.68 8.81
C ILE A 214 -5.57 9.54 9.62
N ILE A 215 -5.11 8.30 9.45
CA ILE A 215 -5.58 7.15 10.24
C ILE A 215 -5.29 7.37 11.72
N THR A 216 -4.09 7.86 12.05
CA THR A 216 -3.69 8.19 13.43
C THR A 216 -4.63 9.20 14.08
N ASN A 217 -5.23 10.12 13.30
CA ASN A 217 -6.18 11.12 13.77
C ASN A 217 -7.66 10.69 13.61
N GLY A 218 -7.94 9.44 13.21
CA GLY A 218 -9.30 8.94 13.01
C GLY A 218 -10.02 9.52 11.78
N GLU A 219 -9.27 10.11 10.85
CA GLU A 219 -9.78 10.86 9.70
C GLU A 219 -9.63 10.06 8.38
N THR A 220 -10.53 10.32 7.43
CA THR A 220 -10.30 10.14 5.99
C THR A 220 -9.72 11.41 5.37
N SER A 221 -9.26 11.32 4.13
CA SER A 221 -8.75 12.45 3.34
C SER A 221 -9.80 13.56 3.18
N ILE A 222 -11.07 13.20 2.97
CA ILE A 222 -12.18 14.17 2.91
C ILE A 222 -12.42 14.79 4.29
N GLU A 223 -12.48 13.98 5.34
CA GLU A 223 -12.71 14.47 6.70
C GLU A 223 -11.58 15.37 7.17
N ARG A 224 -10.33 15.13 6.74
CA ARG A 224 -9.22 16.03 7.05
C ARG A 224 -9.49 17.46 6.58
N LEU A 225 -10.06 17.60 5.38
CA LEU A 225 -10.43 18.89 4.80
C LEU A 225 -11.61 19.51 5.57
N VAL A 226 -12.65 18.73 5.85
CA VAL A 226 -13.82 19.18 6.62
C VAL A 226 -13.40 19.63 8.03
N ASN A 227 -12.59 18.83 8.73
CA ASN A 227 -12.10 19.12 10.06
C ASN A 227 -11.17 20.34 10.06
N LYS A 228 -10.40 20.57 9.00
CA LYS A 228 -9.61 21.80 8.85
C LYS A 228 -10.52 23.03 8.77
N GLN A 229 -11.57 22.97 7.96
CA GLN A 229 -12.56 24.05 7.87
C GLN A 229 -13.25 24.29 9.22
N ASN A 230 -13.65 23.22 9.91
CA ASN A 230 -14.27 23.33 11.24
C ASN A 230 -13.33 23.95 12.27
N ARG A 231 -12.05 23.55 12.30
CA ARG A 231 -11.04 24.18 13.17
C ARG A 231 -10.89 25.68 12.88
N ASP A 232 -10.85 26.07 11.62
CA ASP A 232 -10.75 27.48 11.22
C ASP A 232 -12.01 28.28 11.60
N LEU A 233 -13.20 27.68 11.43
CA LEU A 233 -14.47 28.27 11.86
C LEU A 233 -14.53 28.46 13.38
N TYR A 234 -14.12 27.44 14.15
CA TYR A 234 -14.13 27.51 15.61
C TYR A 234 -13.18 28.58 16.12
N ARG A 235 -11.96 28.65 15.58
CA ARG A 235 -10.99 29.69 15.91
C ARG A 235 -11.53 31.11 15.67
N ARG A 236 -12.34 31.31 14.63
CA ARG A 236 -12.92 32.63 14.29
C ARG A 236 -14.16 32.98 15.11
N ARG A 237 -15.01 31.99 15.42
CA ARG A 237 -16.36 32.25 15.98
C ARG A 237 -16.48 31.96 17.48
N TYR A 238 -15.65 31.10 18.04
CA TYR A 238 -15.72 30.69 19.44
C TYR A 238 -14.36 30.91 20.12
N LYS A 239 -14.22 31.98 20.91
CA LYS A 239 -12.95 32.36 21.55
C LYS A 239 -12.41 31.32 22.54
N ASN A 240 -13.28 30.52 23.17
CA ASN A 240 -12.93 29.57 24.24
C ASN A 240 -13.29 28.11 23.91
N LEU A 241 -13.64 27.80 22.65
CA LEU A 241 -13.96 26.43 22.23
C LEU A 241 -13.02 26.00 21.10
N CYS A 242 -12.46 24.81 21.26
CA CYS A 242 -11.66 24.15 20.23
C CYS A 242 -12.51 23.08 19.55
N TYR A 243 -12.44 23.03 18.21
CA TYR A 243 -13.04 21.92 17.47
C TYR A 243 -12.31 20.62 17.78
N LYS A 244 -13.04 19.61 18.22
CA LYS A 244 -12.56 18.24 18.45
C LYS A 244 -13.11 17.34 17.35
N ASN A 245 -12.27 16.50 16.76
CA ASN A 245 -12.73 15.50 15.81
C ASN A 245 -13.55 14.43 16.57
N PRO A 246 -14.86 14.25 16.26
CA PRO A 246 -15.69 13.31 16.99
C PRO A 246 -15.28 11.84 16.78
N TYR A 247 -14.49 11.55 15.74
CA TYR A 247 -14.03 10.20 15.41
C TYR A 247 -12.56 9.94 15.76
N ASP A 248 -11.90 10.85 16.48
CA ASP A 248 -10.52 10.67 16.94
C ASP A 248 -10.49 10.09 18.36
N PHE A 249 -10.39 8.77 18.47
CA PHE A 249 -10.31 8.04 19.75
C PHE A 249 -8.89 7.96 20.34
N GLY A 250 -7.94 8.68 19.74
CA GLY A 250 -6.52 8.58 20.04
C GLY A 250 -5.78 7.58 19.14
N PRO A 251 -4.46 7.76 18.93
CA PRO A 251 -3.68 7.01 17.94
C PRO A 251 -3.87 5.50 17.98
N TRP A 252 -3.72 4.89 19.16
CA TRP A 252 -3.81 3.45 19.31
C TRP A 252 -5.19 2.90 18.93
N GLU A 253 -6.24 3.52 19.46
CA GLU A 253 -7.62 3.06 19.23
C GLU A 253 -8.05 3.30 17.78
N ASN A 254 -7.63 4.41 17.17
CA ASN A 254 -7.88 4.66 15.75
C ASN A 254 -7.25 3.59 14.85
N TRP A 255 -6.00 3.21 15.11
CA TRP A 255 -5.32 2.12 14.39
C TRP A 255 -5.96 0.76 14.67
N LYS A 256 -6.34 0.49 15.93
CA LYS A 256 -7.03 -0.74 16.33
C LYS A 256 -8.34 -0.90 15.55
N GLN A 257 -9.14 0.17 15.45
CA GLN A 257 -10.39 0.19 14.67
C GLN A 257 -10.15 0.06 13.17
N PHE A 258 -9.13 0.74 12.64
CA PHE A 258 -8.77 0.68 11.22
C PHE A 258 -8.30 -0.71 10.79
N LEU A 259 -7.44 -1.35 11.58
CA LEU A 259 -6.87 -2.67 11.29
C LEU A 259 -7.83 -3.81 11.67
N GLY A 260 -8.75 -3.57 12.60
CA GLY A 260 -9.75 -4.54 13.04
C GLY A 260 -9.29 -5.45 14.18
N PHE A 261 -8.43 -4.95 15.08
CA PHE A 261 -7.80 -5.72 16.16
C PHE A 261 -8.69 -6.04 17.37
N ASP A 262 -9.93 -5.53 17.41
CA ASP A 262 -10.84 -5.75 18.54
C ASP A 262 -11.55 -7.12 18.56
N ARG A 263 -11.19 -8.02 17.65
CA ARG A 263 -11.73 -9.38 17.64
C ARG A 263 -10.76 -10.28 18.40
N ASN A 264 -11.27 -11.20 19.24
CA ASN A 264 -10.52 -12.23 19.99
C ASN A 264 -9.69 -13.22 19.10
N ARG A 265 -9.23 -12.80 17.93
CA ARG A 265 -8.44 -13.55 16.96
C ARG A 265 -7.08 -12.88 16.80
N ASN A 266 -6.04 -13.70 16.64
CA ASN A 266 -4.65 -13.30 16.52
C ASN A 266 -4.45 -12.12 15.52
N PRO A 267 -4.14 -10.89 16.01
CA PRO A 267 -4.10 -9.68 15.19
C PRO A 267 -3.00 -9.71 14.13
N TRP A 268 -1.94 -10.48 14.37
CA TRP A 268 -0.78 -10.59 13.47
C TRP A 268 -1.11 -11.29 12.17
N ARG A 269 -2.03 -12.26 12.16
CA ARG A 269 -2.49 -12.91 10.92
C ARG A 269 -3.16 -11.92 9.95
N HIS A 270 -3.72 -10.84 10.48
CA HIS A 270 -4.40 -9.82 9.69
C HIS A 270 -3.42 -8.82 9.04
N ILE A 271 -2.24 -8.68 9.61
CA ILE A 271 -1.18 -7.81 9.09
C ILE A 271 -0.31 -8.61 8.13
N LEU A 272 0.22 -9.75 8.61
CA LEU A 272 1.32 -10.48 7.98
C LEU A 272 0.90 -11.42 6.85
N LEU A 273 -0.39 -11.78 6.77
CA LEU A 273 -0.88 -12.75 5.79
C LEU A 273 -2.06 -12.18 4.99
N PRO A 274 -2.24 -12.65 3.74
CA PRO A 274 -3.47 -12.46 2.97
C PRO A 274 -4.72 -12.70 3.81
N SER A 275 -5.50 -11.65 4.01
CA SER A 275 -6.68 -11.65 4.88
C SER A 275 -7.85 -11.00 4.15
N SER A 276 -9.05 -11.58 4.25
CA SER A 276 -10.31 -11.04 3.70
C SER A 276 -11.26 -10.48 4.79
N PHE A 277 -10.76 -10.25 6.00
CA PHE A 277 -11.60 -9.84 7.12
C PHE A 277 -12.26 -8.47 6.87
N PRO A 278 -13.58 -8.33 7.17
CA PRO A 278 -14.27 -7.07 7.02
C PRO A 278 -13.83 -6.06 8.09
N PRO A 279 -13.98 -4.74 7.84
CA PRO A 279 -13.76 -3.71 8.84
C PRO A 279 -14.69 -3.88 10.05
N ILE A 280 -14.37 -3.19 11.16
CA ILE A 280 -15.28 -3.07 12.31
C ILE A 280 -16.43 -2.12 11.94
N GLY A 281 -17.65 -2.48 12.35
CA GLY A 281 -18.86 -1.70 12.07
C GLY A 281 -19.43 -1.90 10.67
N ASP A 282 -20.68 -1.47 10.49
CA ASP A 282 -21.44 -1.61 9.25
C ASP A 282 -21.13 -0.50 8.22
N GLY A 283 -20.53 0.61 8.67
CA GLY A 283 -20.23 1.81 7.89
C GLY A 283 -21.39 2.81 7.82
N PHE A 284 -22.53 2.49 8.42
CA PHE A 284 -23.73 3.33 8.52
C PHE A 284 -23.77 4.07 9.85
N THR A 285 -23.47 3.36 10.93
CA THR A 285 -23.46 3.86 12.30
C THR A 285 -22.04 3.99 12.82
N TRP A 286 -21.79 5.03 13.59
CA TRP A 286 -20.46 5.36 14.11
C TRP A 286 -20.58 5.80 15.55
N THR A 287 -19.75 5.23 16.41
CA THR A 287 -19.53 5.82 17.74
C THR A 287 -18.80 7.15 17.58
N THR A 288 -19.08 8.09 18.47
CA THR A 288 -18.36 9.37 18.57
C THR A 288 -17.82 9.54 19.98
N ASN A 289 -16.75 10.32 20.11
CA ASN A 289 -16.16 10.65 21.41
C ASN A 289 -17.09 11.50 22.29
N ASP A 290 -18.06 12.19 21.71
CA ASP A 290 -19.00 13.05 22.44
C ASP A 290 -20.03 12.22 23.25
N TYR A 291 -20.22 10.94 22.91
CA TYR A 291 -21.10 10.04 23.64
C TYR A 291 -20.59 9.71 25.06
N ASN A 292 -19.28 9.85 25.31
CA ASN A 292 -18.68 9.62 26.62
C ASN A 292 -18.78 10.82 27.57
N GLU A 293 -19.13 12.01 27.07
CA GLU A 293 -19.33 13.21 27.92
C GLU A 293 -20.75 13.29 28.50
N LYS A 294 -21.70 12.45 28.05
CA LYS A 294 -23.07 12.38 28.59
C LYS A 294 -23.29 11.29 29.65
N LYS A 295 -22.22 10.62 30.11
CA LYS A 295 -22.26 9.57 31.14
C LYS A 295 -21.46 9.89 32.41
N ILE A 296 -21.07 11.15 32.62
CA ILE A 296 -20.45 11.63 33.85
C ILE A 296 -21.37 12.68 34.47
#